data_AF-A0A7X9BA48-F1
#
_entry.id   AF-A0A7X9BA48-F1
#
_cell.length_a   1.000
_cell.length_b   1.000
_cell.length_c   1.000
_cell.angle_alpha   90.00
_cell.angle_beta   90.00
_cell.angle_gamma   90.00
#
_symmetry.space_group_name_H-M   'P 1'
#
loop_
_entity.id
_entity.type
_entity.pdbx_description
1 polymer ?
#
loop_
_entity_poly.entity_id
_entity_poly.type
_entity_poly.pdbx_seq_one_letter_code
_entity_poly.pdbx_strand_id
1 'polypeptide(L)'
;MKLDKDKWCDLIPILKENILENYFNILGLVSGNEVYKDIYVQYSKSKEVKSVIFLRKSGTIKFYAREGFLPEEISNFLKTIEYKSFIGPASYCSLIQNGTILIKSKKLTELCHLKSKVNLEANYKKHIRKISLEHLDKV
;
A
#
# COMPACT_ATOMS: atom_id res chain seq x y z
N MET A 1 4.01 -11.45 -8.56
CA MET A 1 5.23 -11.60 -9.39
C MET A 1 6.30 -10.62 -8.89
N LYS A 2 7.57 -11.03 -8.82
CA LYS A 2 8.67 -10.09 -8.50
C LYS A 2 8.89 -9.15 -9.70
N LEU A 3 9.04 -7.86 -9.43
CA LEU A 3 9.26 -6.83 -10.43
C LEU A 3 10.77 -6.56 -10.58
N ASP A 4 11.24 -6.49 -11.83
CA ASP A 4 12.63 -6.15 -12.14
C ASP A 4 12.97 -4.75 -11.65
N LYS A 5 14.21 -4.55 -11.17
CA LYS A 5 14.64 -3.30 -10.50
C LYS A 5 14.53 -2.06 -11.38
N ASP A 6 14.83 -2.20 -12.66
CA ASP A 6 14.71 -1.16 -13.69
C ASP A 6 13.27 -0.68 -13.89
N LYS A 7 12.28 -1.53 -13.56
CA LYS A 7 10.84 -1.23 -13.70
C LYS A 7 10.19 -0.70 -12.43
N TRP A 8 10.94 -0.55 -11.33
CA TRP A 8 10.35 -0.10 -10.06
C TRP A 8 9.72 1.30 -10.14
N CYS A 9 10.31 2.19 -10.95
CA CYS A 9 9.80 3.54 -11.17
C CYS A 9 8.48 3.56 -11.95
N ASP A 10 8.14 2.50 -12.68
CA ASP A 10 6.89 2.39 -13.44
C ASP A 10 5.66 2.32 -12.51
N LEU A 11 5.88 2.06 -11.22
CA LEU A 11 4.83 2.06 -10.21
C LEU A 11 4.43 3.47 -9.75
N ILE A 12 5.28 4.49 -9.96
CA ILE A 12 5.06 5.85 -9.45
C ILE A 12 3.71 6.43 -9.89
N PRO A 13 3.28 6.35 -11.17
CA PRO A 13 1.97 6.87 -11.59
C PRO A 13 0.81 6.25 -10.81
N ILE A 14 0.89 4.94 -10.54
CA ILE A 14 -0.16 4.19 -9.83
C ILE A 14 -0.18 4.58 -8.35
N LEU A 15 0.99 4.69 -7.73
CA LEU A 15 1.11 5.10 -6.33
C LEU A 15 0.61 6.53 -6.10
N LYS A 16 0.74 7.41 -7.10
CA LYS A 16 0.22 8.78 -7.06
C LYS A 16 -1.30 8.86 -7.02
N GLU A 17 -2.03 7.81 -7.43
CA GLU A 17 -3.51 7.75 -7.28
C GLU A 17 -3.93 7.89 -5.79
N ASN A 18 -3.08 7.43 -4.86
CA ASN A 18 -3.25 7.62 -3.42
C ASN A 18 -1.92 8.06 -2.78
N ILE A 19 -1.54 9.32 -3.05
CA ILE A 19 -0.23 9.87 -2.67
C ILE A 19 0.01 9.88 -1.15
N LEU A 20 -1.02 10.03 -0.33
CA LEU A 20 -0.88 10.14 1.12
C LEU A 20 -0.44 8.81 1.74
N GLU A 21 -1.08 7.72 1.33
CA GLU A 21 -0.71 6.38 1.79
C GLU A 21 0.65 5.93 1.23
N ASN A 22 1.00 6.43 0.05
CA ASN A 22 2.19 6.00 -0.68
C ASN A 22 3.36 6.99 -0.65
N TYR A 23 3.27 8.09 0.11
CA TYR A 23 4.29 9.14 0.12
C TYR A 23 5.70 8.58 0.35
N PHE A 24 5.87 7.78 1.41
CA PHE A 24 7.16 7.15 1.71
C PHE A 24 7.55 6.05 0.72
N ASN A 25 6.58 5.45 0.01
CA ASN A 25 6.88 4.49 -1.04
C ASN A 25 7.45 5.20 -2.28
N ILE A 26 6.79 6.30 -2.68
CA ILE A 26 7.24 7.15 -3.78
C ILE A 26 8.61 7.74 -3.46
N LEU A 27 8.80 8.28 -2.25
CA LEU A 27 10.09 8.82 -1.82
C LEU A 27 11.20 7.77 -1.89
N GLY A 28 10.93 6.55 -1.42
CA GLY A 28 11.89 5.44 -1.51
C GLY A 28 12.30 5.13 -2.95
N LEU A 29 11.34 5.14 -3.89
CA LEU A 29 11.60 4.87 -5.31
C LEU A 29 12.43 5.98 -5.99
N VAL A 30 12.22 7.24 -5.61
CA VAL A 30 12.89 8.38 -6.26
C VAL A 30 14.20 8.80 -5.60
N SER A 31 14.42 8.45 -4.32
CA SER A 31 15.52 9.01 -3.52
C SER A 31 16.92 8.53 -3.89
N GLY A 32 17.07 7.62 -4.86
CA GLY A 32 18.35 6.98 -5.20
C GLY A 32 18.90 6.04 -4.10
N ASN A 33 18.31 6.05 -2.91
CA ASN A 33 18.70 5.20 -1.80
C ASN A 33 18.20 3.77 -2.00
N GLU A 34 19.01 2.79 -1.64
CA GLU A 34 18.62 1.38 -1.69
C GLU A 34 17.72 0.97 -0.52
N VAL A 35 16.47 1.46 -0.52
CA VAL A 35 15.48 1.20 0.54
C VAL A 35 14.88 -0.21 0.42
N TYR A 36 14.62 -0.66 -0.81
CA TYR A 36 13.91 -1.91 -1.09
C TYR A 36 14.87 -3.04 -1.41
N LYS A 37 14.58 -4.22 -0.86
CA LYS A 37 15.19 -5.48 -1.27
C LYS A 37 14.53 -5.95 -2.57
N ASP A 38 13.21 -6.09 -2.53
CA ASP A 38 12.39 -6.59 -3.64
C ASP A 38 11.03 -5.87 -3.67
N ILE A 39 10.44 -5.76 -4.85
CA ILE A 39 9.06 -5.31 -5.04
C ILE A 39 8.29 -6.41 -5.77
N TYR A 40 7.09 -6.73 -5.27
CA TYR A 40 6.22 -7.73 -5.86
C TYR A 40 4.89 -7.09 -6.23
N VAL A 41 4.35 -7.50 -7.38
CA VAL A 41 3.12 -6.94 -7.95
C VAL A 41 2.13 -8.07 -8.24
N GLN A 42 0.87 -7.83 -7.87
CA GLN A 42 -0.26 -8.62 -8.32
C GLN A 42 -0.90 -7.92 -9.50
N TYR A 43 -1.07 -8.65 -10.60
CA TYR A 43 -1.73 -8.17 -11.80
C TYR A 43 -3.11 -8.80 -11.94
N SER A 44 -4.04 -8.06 -12.53
CA SER A 44 -5.27 -8.63 -13.07
C SER A 44 -4.99 -9.46 -14.32
N LYS A 45 -6.02 -10.19 -14.80
CA LYS A 45 -5.99 -10.85 -16.12
C LYS A 45 -5.70 -9.87 -17.27
N SER A 46 -6.12 -8.61 -17.14
CA SER A 46 -5.86 -7.53 -18.10
C SER A 46 -4.50 -6.82 -17.91
N LYS A 47 -3.60 -7.37 -17.08
CA LYS A 47 -2.27 -6.79 -16.75
C LYS A 47 -2.32 -5.45 -16.01
N GLU A 48 -3.42 -5.13 -15.34
CA GLU A 48 -3.48 -3.97 -14.44
C GLU A 48 -2.91 -4.31 -13.08
N VAL A 49 -2.17 -3.39 -12.46
CA VAL A 49 -1.71 -3.56 -11.09
C VAL A 49 -2.90 -3.52 -10.13
N LYS A 50 -3.03 -4.57 -9.32
CA LYS A 50 -4.06 -4.69 -8.26
C LYS A 50 -3.50 -4.52 -6.87
N SER A 51 -2.26 -4.94 -6.63
CA SER A 51 -1.57 -4.64 -5.38
C SER A 51 -0.06 -4.68 -5.55
N VAL A 52 0.64 -4.04 -4.61
CA VAL A 52 2.09 -3.92 -4.57
C VAL A 52 2.60 -4.20 -3.16
N ILE A 53 3.59 -5.09 -3.07
CA ILE A 53 4.32 -5.42 -1.84
C ILE A 53 5.74 -4.89 -1.99
N PHE A 54 6.09 -3.95 -1.13
CA PHE A 54 7.45 -3.40 -1.04
C PHE A 54 8.17 -4.07 0.12
N LEU A 55 9.06 -5.03 -0.16
CA LEU A 55 9.92 -5.64 0.85
C LEU A 55 11.16 -4.76 1.05
N ARG A 56 11.25 -4.09 2.20
CA ARG A 56 12.39 -3.25 2.56
C ARG A 56 13.58 -4.11 3.00
N LYS A 57 14.80 -3.58 2.86
CA LYS A 57 16.02 -4.22 3.40
C LYS A 57 15.95 -4.47 4.91
N SER A 58 15.19 -3.66 5.64
CA SER A 58 14.92 -3.86 7.08
C SER A 58 14.13 -5.14 7.40
N GLY A 59 13.56 -5.81 6.39
CA GLY A 59 12.61 -6.91 6.57
C GLY A 59 11.16 -6.44 6.75
N THR A 60 10.89 -5.15 6.62
CA THR A 60 9.52 -4.61 6.69
C THR A 60 8.85 -4.66 5.33
N ILE A 61 7.65 -5.22 5.28
CA ILE A 61 6.75 -5.12 4.13
C ILE A 61 5.89 -3.88 4.27
N LYS A 62 5.84 -3.06 3.22
CA LYS A 62 4.79 -2.06 3.00
C LYS A 62 3.85 -2.59 1.92
N PHE A 63 2.56 -2.58 2.22
CA PHE A 63 1.53 -3.08 1.31
C PHE A 63 0.63 -1.96 0.82
N TYR A 64 0.42 -1.94 -0.49
CA TYR A 64 -0.52 -1.08 -1.18
C TYR A 64 -1.46 -1.94 -2.02
N ALA A 65 -2.76 -1.63 -2.00
CA ALA A 65 -3.76 -2.35 -2.78
C ALA A 65 -4.72 -1.39 -3.45
N ARG A 66 -5.27 -1.84 -4.58
CA ARG A 66 -6.37 -1.22 -5.33
C ARG A 66 -7.58 -2.13 -5.27
N GLU A 67 -8.72 -1.60 -5.73
CA GLU A 67 -9.95 -2.37 -5.81
C GLU A 67 -9.78 -3.63 -6.68
N GLY A 68 -10.33 -4.75 -6.19
CA GLY A 68 -10.28 -6.05 -6.85
C GLY A 68 -8.94 -6.79 -6.71
N PHE A 69 -8.08 -6.41 -5.77
CA PHE A 69 -6.95 -7.27 -5.36
C PHE A 69 -7.49 -8.56 -4.71
N LEU A 70 -6.75 -9.66 -4.83
CA LEU A 70 -7.15 -10.97 -4.30
C LEU A 70 -6.41 -11.23 -2.98
N PRO A 71 -7.07 -11.12 -1.81
CA PRO A 71 -6.40 -11.25 -0.51
C PRO A 71 -5.79 -12.62 -0.28
N GLU A 72 -6.41 -13.68 -0.79
CA GLU A 72 -5.92 -15.06 -0.67
C GLU A 72 -4.59 -15.28 -1.38
N GLU A 73 -4.42 -14.72 -2.59
CA GLU A 73 -3.15 -14.80 -3.31
C GLU A 73 -2.03 -14.07 -2.55
N ILE A 74 -2.33 -12.89 -2.02
CA ILE A 74 -1.39 -12.13 -1.19
C ILE A 74 -1.06 -12.90 0.08
N SER A 75 -2.06 -13.51 0.69
CA SER A 75 -1.91 -14.30 1.88
C SER A 75 -0.98 -15.50 1.68
N ASN A 76 -1.21 -16.27 0.62
CA ASN A 76 -0.37 -17.41 0.26
C ASN A 76 1.04 -16.96 -0.11
N PHE A 77 1.19 -15.85 -0.82
CA PHE A 77 2.49 -15.28 -1.12
C PHE A 77 3.26 -14.85 0.13
N LEU A 78 2.59 -14.25 1.12
CA LEU A 78 3.25 -13.88 2.38
C LEU A 78 3.80 -15.08 3.16
N LYS A 79 3.27 -16.29 2.95
CA LYS A 79 3.83 -17.52 3.55
C LYS A 79 5.15 -17.96 2.91
N THR A 80 5.44 -17.52 1.68
CA THR A 80 6.62 -17.98 0.92
C THR A 80 7.82 -17.05 1.04
N ILE A 81 7.66 -15.90 1.68
CA ILE A 81 8.72 -14.91 1.85
C ILE A 81 9.03 -14.66 3.33
N GLU A 82 10.31 -14.43 3.62
CA GLU A 82 10.75 -14.06 4.96
C GLU A 82 10.62 -12.54 5.17
N TYR A 83 9.94 -12.14 6.24
CA TYR A 83 9.79 -10.74 6.64
C TYR A 83 9.61 -10.63 8.16
N LYS A 84 9.94 -9.45 8.70
CA LYS A 84 9.85 -9.15 10.14
C LYS A 84 8.52 -8.52 10.53
N SER A 85 7.97 -7.68 9.65
CA SER A 85 6.76 -6.90 9.94
C SER A 85 5.99 -6.59 8.67
N PHE A 86 4.66 -6.68 8.72
CA PHE A 86 3.77 -6.29 7.62
C PHE A 86 3.02 -5.01 8.00
N ILE A 87 3.06 -4.00 7.13
CA ILE A 87 2.39 -2.72 7.35
C ILE A 87 1.57 -2.36 6.11
N GLY A 88 0.28 -2.14 6.32
CA GLY A 88 -0.64 -1.63 5.30
C GLY A 88 -1.88 -1.01 5.95
N PRO A 89 -2.81 -0.47 5.16
CA PRO A 89 -4.09 0.01 5.66
C PRO A 89 -4.83 -1.07 6.46
N ALA A 90 -5.44 -0.68 7.58
CA ALA A 90 -6.07 -1.63 8.51
C ALA A 90 -7.13 -2.50 7.83
N SER A 91 -7.97 -1.90 6.99
CA SER A 91 -9.00 -2.61 6.20
C SER A 91 -8.40 -3.72 5.33
N TYR A 92 -7.27 -3.47 4.67
CA TYR A 92 -6.62 -4.46 3.82
C TYR A 92 -5.87 -5.52 4.63
N CYS A 93 -5.22 -5.12 5.72
CA CYS A 93 -4.60 -6.07 6.65
C CYS A 93 -5.62 -7.08 7.18
N SER A 94 -6.83 -6.63 7.54
CA SER A 94 -7.91 -7.52 8.00
C SER A 94 -8.38 -8.51 6.93
N LEU A 95 -8.44 -8.10 5.66
CA LEU A 95 -8.77 -9.02 4.56
C LEU A 95 -7.71 -10.11 4.34
N ILE A 96 -6.44 -9.78 4.56
CA ILE A 96 -5.31 -10.70 4.37
C ILE A 96 -5.13 -11.64 5.58
N GLN A 97 -5.59 -11.24 6.76
CA GLN A 97 -5.50 -12.06 7.98
C GLN A 97 -6.18 -13.43 7.83
N ASN A 98 -7.26 -13.53 7.05
CA ASN A 98 -8.05 -14.75 6.87
C ASN A 98 -7.35 -15.89 6.08
N GLY A 99 -6.03 -15.90 6.02
CA GLY A 99 -5.28 -17.05 5.55
C GLY A 99 -3.78 -16.97 5.80
N THR A 100 -3.26 -15.96 6.51
CA THR A 100 -1.82 -15.72 6.70
C THR A 100 -1.34 -16.12 8.09
N ILE A 101 -0.03 -16.07 8.30
CA ILE A 101 0.61 -16.05 9.62
C ILE A 101 0.43 -14.71 10.37
N LEU A 102 -0.42 -13.79 9.89
CA LEU A 102 -0.63 -12.49 10.54
C LEU A 102 -1.58 -12.68 11.73
N ILE A 103 -1.02 -12.96 12.90
CA ILE A 103 -1.78 -13.34 14.09
C ILE A 103 -2.48 -12.14 14.76
N LYS A 104 -1.91 -10.93 14.65
CA LYS A 104 -2.43 -9.75 15.35
C LYS A 104 -2.07 -8.45 14.61
N SER A 105 -3.07 -7.65 14.27
CA SER A 105 -2.89 -6.30 13.75
C SER A 105 -2.88 -5.28 14.89
N LYS A 106 -1.88 -4.41 14.93
CA LYS A 106 -1.84 -3.25 15.82
C LYS A 106 -1.89 -1.98 14.97
N LYS A 107 -2.74 -1.02 15.34
CA LYS A 107 -2.72 0.32 14.74
C LYS A 107 -1.41 1.01 15.17
N LEU A 108 -0.53 1.30 14.20
CA LEU A 108 0.76 1.94 14.45
C LEU A 108 0.68 3.47 14.37
N THR A 109 -0.11 3.98 13.44
CA THR A 109 -0.18 5.40 13.10
C THR A 109 -1.55 5.72 12.54
N GLU A 110 -2.03 6.93 12.79
CA GLU A 110 -3.19 7.53 12.14
C GLU A 110 -2.66 8.68 11.28
N LEU A 111 -2.88 8.62 9.95
CA LEU A 111 -2.34 9.63 9.03
C LEU A 111 -3.16 10.92 9.05
N CYS A 112 -4.48 10.81 9.15
CA CYS A 112 -5.40 11.94 9.24
C CYS A 112 -6.75 11.49 9.82
N HIS A 113 -7.42 12.39 10.53
CA HIS A 113 -8.79 12.21 11.04
C HIS A 113 -9.68 13.33 10.49
N LEU A 114 -10.85 13.00 9.94
CA LEU A 114 -11.83 14.02 9.58
C LEU A 114 -12.54 14.50 10.85
N LYS A 115 -12.31 15.76 11.26
CA LYS A 115 -12.90 16.37 12.48
C LYS A 115 -14.45 16.38 12.47
N SER A 116 -15.10 16.20 11.33
CA SER A 116 -16.57 16.12 11.22
C SER A 116 -17.01 14.85 10.50
N LYS A 117 -18.10 14.22 10.98
CA LYS A 117 -18.80 13.14 10.27
C LYS A 117 -19.41 13.73 9.00
N VAL A 118 -18.65 13.72 7.91
CA VAL A 118 -19.23 13.96 6.59
C VAL A 118 -19.95 12.67 6.21
N ASN A 119 -21.28 12.72 6.08
CA ASN A 119 -22.07 11.65 5.47
C ASN A 119 -21.68 11.55 3.99
N LEU A 120 -20.54 10.93 3.75
CA LEU A 120 -20.03 10.62 2.44
C LEU A 120 -20.65 9.30 2.05
N GLU A 121 -21.63 9.32 1.15
CA GLU A 121 -22.04 8.10 0.45
C GLU A 121 -20.77 7.39 -0.06
N ALA A 122 -20.66 6.11 0.26
CA ALA A 122 -19.53 5.26 -0.11
C ALA A 122 -19.55 5.03 -1.63
N ASN A 123 -19.21 6.07 -2.38
CA ASN A 123 -18.97 5.97 -3.79
C ASN A 123 -17.51 5.51 -3.95
N TYR A 124 -17.33 4.25 -4.36
CA TYR A 124 -16.04 3.60 -4.60
C TYR A 124 -15.18 4.35 -5.64
N LYS A 125 -15.70 5.40 -6.29
CA LYS A 125 -14.99 6.33 -7.18
C LYS A 125 -14.28 7.51 -6.50
N LYS A 126 -14.06 7.49 -5.19
CA LYS A 126 -13.40 8.61 -4.50
C LYS A 126 -11.88 8.54 -4.65
N HIS A 127 -11.41 9.06 -5.79
CA HIS A 127 -10.10 9.70 -5.85
C HIS A 127 -9.99 10.65 -4.66
N ILE A 128 -8.92 10.54 -3.87
CA ILE A 128 -8.55 11.59 -2.91
C ILE A 128 -8.35 12.86 -3.75
N ARG A 129 -9.37 13.71 -3.83
CA ARG A 129 -9.29 15.00 -4.51
C ARG A 129 -8.39 15.86 -3.65
N LYS A 130 -7.10 15.84 -3.99
CA LYS A 130 -6.09 16.88 -3.77
C LYS A 130 -6.17 17.53 -2.39
N ILE A 131 -5.42 17.01 -1.42
CA ILE A 131 -5.06 17.82 -0.24
C ILE A 131 -4.17 18.95 -0.75
N SER A 132 -4.70 20.18 -0.77
CA SER A 132 -3.87 21.38 -0.92
C SER A 132 -3.24 21.77 0.41
N LEU A 133 -2.09 22.45 0.37
CA LEU A 133 -1.35 22.93 1.55
C LEU A 133 -2.24 23.72 2.53
N GLU A 134 -3.21 24.47 2.00
CA GLU A 134 -4.19 25.26 2.75
C GLU A 134 -5.06 24.43 3.73
N HIS A 135 -5.17 23.11 3.52
CA HIS A 135 -5.92 22.22 4.42
C HIS A 135 -5.09 21.74 5.61
N LEU A 136 -3.76 21.90 5.58
CA LEU A 136 -2.88 21.53 6.68
C LEU A 136 -2.80 22.65 7.74
N ASP A 137 -3.02 23.91 7.36
CA ASP A 137 -2.94 25.07 8.24
C ASP A 137 -4.12 25.21 9.24
N LYS A 138 -5.10 24.30 9.20
CA LYS A 138 -6.28 24.29 10.08
C LYS A 138 -6.29 23.16 11.12
N VAL A 139 -5.18 22.43 11.26
CA VAL A 139 -5.08 21.32 12.22
C VAL A 139 -4.66 21.81 13.59
#